data_AF-M1PAA1-F1
#
_entry.id   AF-M1PAA1-F1
#
_cell.length_a   1.000
_cell.length_b   1.000
_cell.length_c   1.000
_cell.angle_alpha   90.00
_cell.angle_beta   90.00
_cell.angle_gamma   90.00
#
_symmetry.space_group_name_H-M   'P 1'
#
loop_
_entity.id
_entity.type
_entity.pdbx_description
1 polymer ?
#
loop_
_entity_poly.entity_id
_entity_poly.type
_entity_poly.pdbx_seq_one_letter_code
_entity_poly.pdbx_strand_id
1 'polypeptide(L)'
;MTGDTTAVPTPVIFTRAADWAHGRPFGCRAGEDLRRTLIELTGPPRIGACGLDAAVPLPEDWLTTLGAREVAVNWPVTTPGVDAVVFVHAGTVPPRVRSRMLAGPALFVRVPDLGEDAARQVIAALTPAAVLGARTHLLAGELHALAARHPGLAPGLESIAVLADPVMMPAVRVAVIGPEEARRGAVTHELSHALPDVEIVDHGDVEAVVAVAPARGWGATDAPTLADAARRVGRLVSTAPLPAGVAGHHTVEGELAAVLTAVLDRPRTVELPEPRPGAWSRAADHLERRRRRTLELRLQEAVALAGDDNRAALASFRRLARQLGGGEVTEPGREVLLEPLAQAGLLAVLAGAAVGRLVWALDPVTGAGAGIAVGALVGWLRWRRAHRQRWTAWAGEQAGRLRRGYLQAGGAGGAPAGPQAWLRRALTRAHD
;
A
#
# COMPACT_ATOMS: atom_id res chain seq x y z
N MET A 1 -40.52 -18.86 15.53
CA MET A 1 -39.12 -19.15 15.18
C MET A 1 -38.35 -17.86 15.32
N THR A 2 -37.66 -17.70 16.44
CA THR A 2 -36.83 -16.54 16.78
C THR A 2 -35.58 -16.55 15.90
N GLY A 3 -35.47 -15.57 15.01
CA GLY A 3 -34.35 -15.40 14.10
C GLY A 3 -33.07 -15.10 14.87
N ASP A 4 -32.11 -16.02 14.74
CA ASP A 4 -30.74 -15.83 15.17
C ASP A 4 -30.13 -14.72 14.30
N THR A 5 -30.20 -13.48 14.81
CA THR A 5 -29.53 -12.34 14.19
C THR A 5 -28.06 -12.49 14.55
N THR A 6 -27.33 -13.23 13.73
CA THR A 6 -25.88 -13.35 13.85
C THR A 6 -25.27 -11.96 13.71
N ALA A 7 -25.04 -11.31 14.86
CA ALA A 7 -24.42 -9.99 14.90
C ALA A 7 -23.04 -10.12 14.26
N VAL A 8 -22.84 -9.42 13.14
CA VAL A 8 -21.53 -9.39 12.48
C VAL A 8 -20.53 -8.79 13.49
N PRO A 9 -19.49 -9.53 13.89
CA PRO A 9 -18.57 -9.06 14.91
C PRO A 9 -17.84 -7.79 14.44
N THR A 10 -17.71 -6.80 15.33
CA THR A 10 -16.99 -5.57 15.03
C THR A 10 -15.52 -5.89 14.71
N PRO A 11 -14.99 -5.46 13.55
CA PRO A 11 -13.61 -5.70 13.19
C PRO A 11 -12.64 -5.06 14.19
N VAL A 12 -11.56 -5.77 14.53
CA VAL A 12 -10.59 -5.36 15.57
C VAL A 12 -10.00 -3.98 15.30
N ILE A 13 -9.83 -3.61 14.02
CA ILE A 13 -9.33 -2.29 13.61
C ILE A 13 -10.19 -1.14 14.17
N PHE A 14 -11.52 -1.29 14.22
CA PHE A 14 -12.41 -0.24 14.74
C PHE A 14 -12.21 -0.04 16.24
N THR A 15 -12.15 -1.14 16.99
CA THR A 15 -11.94 -1.11 18.43
C THR A 15 -10.57 -0.51 18.76
N ARG A 16 -9.52 -0.93 18.05
CA ARG A 16 -8.16 -0.40 18.24
C ARG A 16 -8.03 1.07 17.85
N ALA A 17 -8.68 1.49 16.77
CA ALA A 17 -8.71 2.89 16.36
C ALA A 17 -9.46 3.76 17.39
N ALA A 18 -10.58 3.27 17.92
CA ALA A 18 -11.34 3.94 18.97
C ALA A 18 -10.53 4.09 20.26
N ASP A 19 -9.90 3.01 20.74
CA ASP A 19 -9.04 3.03 21.93
C ASP A 19 -7.89 4.01 21.77
N TRP A 20 -7.23 3.98 20.60
CA TRP A 20 -6.13 4.89 20.31
C TRP A 20 -6.58 6.35 20.34
N ALA A 21 -7.73 6.65 19.71
CA ALA A 21 -8.28 8.00 19.66
C ALA A 21 -8.73 8.47 21.05
N HIS A 22 -9.35 7.60 21.84
CA HIS A 22 -9.78 7.90 23.21
C HIS A 22 -8.59 8.17 24.14
N GLY A 23 -7.49 7.43 23.97
CA GLY A 23 -6.25 7.65 24.72
C GLY A 23 -5.44 8.89 24.31
N ARG A 24 -5.97 9.80 23.48
CA ARG A 24 -5.31 11.06 23.12
C ARG A 24 -5.80 12.21 24.02
N PRO A 25 -4.92 13.17 24.37
CA PRO A 25 -5.33 14.34 25.12
C PRO A 25 -6.35 15.18 24.34
N PHE A 26 -7.15 15.95 25.07
CA PHE A 26 -8.08 16.92 24.50
C PHE A 26 -7.33 17.95 23.64
N GLY A 27 -7.88 18.33 22.48
CA GLY A 27 -7.21 19.22 21.52
C GLY A 27 -6.21 18.52 20.58
N CYS A 28 -6.01 17.20 20.69
CA CYS A 28 -5.22 16.45 19.72
C CYS A 28 -5.95 16.35 18.38
N ARG A 29 -5.56 17.18 17.41
CA ARG A 29 -6.16 17.23 16.07
C ARG A 29 -6.25 15.87 15.38
N ALA A 30 -5.22 15.03 15.48
CA ALA A 30 -5.23 13.69 14.90
C ALA A 30 -6.26 12.76 15.58
N GLY A 31 -6.42 12.88 16.90
CA GLY A 31 -7.44 12.15 17.66
C GLY A 31 -8.85 12.64 17.35
N GLU A 32 -9.05 13.95 17.16
CA GLU A 32 -10.33 14.55 16.76
C GLU A 32 -10.72 14.14 15.34
N ASP A 33 -9.79 14.21 14.39
CA ASP A 33 -10.02 13.78 13.01
C ASP A 33 -10.39 12.29 12.97
N LEU A 34 -9.68 11.43 13.71
CA LEU A 34 -9.99 9.99 13.76
C LEU A 34 -11.34 9.71 14.44
N ARG A 35 -11.71 10.44 15.51
CA ARG A 35 -13.04 10.33 16.12
C ARG A 35 -14.15 10.68 15.12
N ARG A 36 -13.98 11.74 14.34
CA ARG A 36 -14.93 12.12 13.28
C ARG A 36 -15.04 11.00 12.24
N THR A 37 -13.91 10.49 11.76
CA THR A 37 -13.87 9.35 10.83
C THR A 37 -14.60 8.13 11.38
N LEU A 38 -14.39 7.78 12.65
CA LEU A 38 -15.07 6.66 13.30
C LEU A 38 -16.57 6.89 13.38
N ILE A 39 -17.03 8.07 13.80
CA ILE A 39 -18.46 8.43 13.84
C ILE A 39 -19.09 8.26 12.45
N GLU A 40 -18.43 8.78 11.41
CA GLU A 40 -18.91 8.66 10.04
C GLU A 40 -18.99 7.20 9.56
N LEU A 41 -17.98 6.38 9.88
CA LEU A 41 -17.92 4.97 9.50
C LEU A 41 -18.83 4.07 10.34
N THR A 42 -19.28 4.51 11.51
CA THR A 42 -20.27 3.79 12.34
C THR A 42 -21.71 4.23 12.08
N GLY A 43 -21.92 5.32 11.34
CA GLY A 43 -23.24 5.83 10.98
C GLY A 43 -23.94 5.05 9.86
N PRO A 44 -25.05 5.59 9.31
CA PRO A 44 -25.77 5.00 8.17
C PRO A 44 -24.85 4.75 6.96
N PRO A 45 -25.02 3.65 6.20
CA PRO A 45 -24.30 3.39 4.96
C PRO A 45 -24.35 4.58 4.00
N ARG A 46 -23.22 4.88 3.36
CA ARG A 46 -23.04 6.05 2.50
C ARG A 46 -22.92 5.58 1.08
N ILE A 47 -23.98 5.76 0.30
CA ILE A 47 -24.09 5.17 -1.03
C ILE A 47 -24.21 6.30 -2.04
N GLY A 48 -23.45 6.23 -3.12
CA GLY A 48 -23.61 7.11 -4.27
C GLY A 48 -23.88 6.32 -5.53
N ALA A 49 -24.41 6.98 -6.57
CA ALA A 49 -24.50 6.40 -7.89
C ALA A 49 -23.87 7.29 -8.96
N CYS A 50 -23.24 6.67 -9.94
CA CYS A 50 -22.69 7.35 -11.10
C CYS A 50 -22.65 6.45 -12.33
N GLY A 51 -22.78 7.05 -13.51
CA GLY A 51 -22.34 6.47 -14.76
C GLY A 51 -20.89 6.87 -15.08
N LEU A 52 -20.46 6.66 -16.33
CA LEU A 52 -19.14 7.09 -16.80
C LEU A 52 -18.98 8.61 -16.85
N ASP A 53 -20.08 9.33 -17.14
CA ASP A 53 -20.03 10.74 -17.49
C ASP A 53 -20.59 11.66 -16.40
N ALA A 54 -21.45 11.15 -15.51
CA ALA A 54 -22.13 11.95 -14.51
C ALA A 54 -22.55 11.15 -13.27
N ALA A 55 -22.76 11.88 -12.17
CA ALA A 55 -23.53 11.42 -11.02
C ALA A 55 -24.97 11.07 -11.45
N VAL A 56 -25.54 10.06 -10.81
CA VAL A 56 -26.93 9.63 -11.02
C VAL A 56 -27.62 9.67 -9.65
N PRO A 57 -28.80 10.30 -9.53
CA PRO A 57 -29.54 10.29 -8.27
C PRO A 57 -30.10 8.89 -7.98
N LEU A 58 -29.99 8.45 -6.73
CA LEU A 58 -30.58 7.20 -6.28
C LEU A 58 -32.08 7.39 -5.94
N PRO A 59 -32.93 6.38 -6.22
CA PRO A 59 -34.32 6.42 -5.78
C PRO A 59 -34.45 6.46 -4.24
N GLU A 60 -35.35 7.30 -3.71
CA GLU A 60 -35.52 7.49 -2.25
C GLU A 60 -35.98 6.22 -1.52
N ASP A 61 -36.77 5.38 -2.19
CA ASP A 61 -37.25 4.09 -1.70
C ASP A 61 -36.09 3.10 -1.48
N TRP A 62 -35.06 3.13 -2.34
CA TRP A 62 -33.84 2.33 -2.17
C TRP A 62 -33.10 2.77 -0.91
N LEU A 63 -32.88 4.08 -0.75
CA LEU A 63 -32.17 4.64 0.40
C LEU A 63 -32.89 4.32 1.72
N THR A 64 -34.22 4.39 1.71
CA THR A 64 -35.06 4.07 2.87
C THR A 64 -34.96 2.59 3.22
N THR A 65 -35.03 1.70 2.22
CA THR A 65 -34.96 0.25 2.42
C THR A 65 -33.58 -0.19 2.91
N LEU A 66 -32.51 0.46 2.43
CA LEU A 66 -31.13 0.20 2.85
C LEU A 66 -30.76 0.90 4.16
N GLY A 67 -31.61 1.82 4.66
CA GLY A 67 -31.27 2.69 5.79
C GLY A 67 -30.02 3.54 5.53
N ALA A 68 -29.82 3.96 4.28
CA ALA A 68 -28.60 4.59 3.79
C ALA A 68 -28.77 6.08 3.54
N ARG A 69 -27.65 6.82 3.54
CA ARG A 69 -27.59 8.21 3.09
C ARG A 69 -26.97 8.29 1.70
N GLU A 70 -27.52 9.14 0.86
CA GLU A 70 -26.95 9.41 -0.45
C GLU A 70 -25.70 10.29 -0.36
N VAL A 71 -24.71 10.00 -1.20
CA VAL A 71 -23.53 10.84 -1.41
C VAL A 71 -23.34 11.08 -2.90
N ALA A 72 -23.22 12.34 -3.30
CA ALA A 72 -22.92 12.70 -4.68
C ALA A 72 -21.52 12.19 -5.09
N VAL A 73 -21.46 11.34 -6.10
CA VAL A 73 -20.22 10.78 -6.63
C VAL A 73 -20.16 10.94 -8.14
N ASN A 74 -18.99 11.27 -8.66
CA ASN A 74 -18.72 11.30 -10.09
C ASN A 74 -17.65 10.25 -10.41
N TRP A 75 -17.70 9.70 -11.62
CA TRP A 75 -16.63 8.87 -12.12
C TRP A 75 -15.42 9.71 -12.56
N PRO A 76 -14.17 9.33 -12.24
CA PRO A 76 -13.79 8.27 -11.32
C PRO A 76 -14.07 8.65 -9.86
N VAL A 77 -14.56 7.68 -9.08
CA VAL A 77 -14.90 7.93 -7.66
C VAL A 77 -13.62 8.15 -6.86
N THR A 78 -13.42 9.41 -6.45
CA THR A 78 -12.35 9.83 -5.54
C THR A 78 -12.90 10.51 -4.30
N THR A 79 -14.22 10.63 -4.18
CA THR A 79 -14.89 11.25 -3.03
C THR A 79 -14.60 10.44 -1.78
N PRO A 80 -14.07 11.06 -0.70
CA PRO A 80 -13.86 10.37 0.56
C PRO A 80 -15.20 10.02 1.20
N GLY A 81 -15.23 8.92 1.98
CA GLY A 81 -16.39 8.58 2.79
C GLY A 81 -17.59 8.04 2.02
N VAL A 82 -17.35 7.33 0.91
CA VAL A 82 -18.34 6.56 0.18
C VAL A 82 -18.13 5.09 0.49
N ASP A 83 -19.12 4.43 1.07
CA ASP A 83 -19.03 3.02 1.46
C ASP A 83 -19.30 2.11 0.26
N ALA A 84 -20.30 2.47 -0.56
CA ALA A 84 -20.64 1.75 -1.78
C ALA A 84 -21.03 2.69 -2.93
N VAL A 85 -20.80 2.24 -4.15
CA VAL A 85 -21.11 2.95 -5.40
C VAL A 85 -21.97 2.05 -6.28
N VAL A 86 -23.15 2.52 -6.64
CA VAL A 86 -23.97 1.94 -7.70
C VAL A 86 -23.47 2.49 -9.03
N PHE A 87 -22.80 1.65 -9.80
CA PHE A 87 -22.27 2.01 -11.11
C PHE A 87 -23.29 1.67 -12.21
N VAL A 88 -23.93 2.70 -12.76
CA VAL A 88 -25.02 2.55 -13.75
C VAL A 88 -24.42 2.50 -15.15
N HIS A 89 -24.42 1.31 -15.75
CA HIS A 89 -23.89 1.08 -17.09
C HIS A 89 -24.50 -0.18 -17.73
N ALA A 90 -25.32 0.01 -18.77
CA ALA A 90 -25.99 -1.08 -19.49
C ALA A 90 -25.05 -1.95 -20.35
N GLY A 91 -23.87 -1.43 -20.70
CA GLY A 91 -22.93 -2.09 -21.61
C GLY A 91 -21.86 -2.93 -20.91
N THR A 92 -20.91 -3.42 -21.72
CA THR A 92 -19.66 -3.96 -21.17
C THR A 92 -18.86 -2.84 -20.53
N VAL A 93 -18.41 -3.06 -19.29
CA VAL A 93 -17.57 -2.09 -18.58
C VAL A 93 -16.16 -2.14 -19.17
N PRO A 94 -15.62 -1.01 -19.67
CA PRO A 94 -14.26 -0.98 -20.22
C PRO A 94 -13.23 -1.51 -19.20
N PRO A 95 -12.16 -2.21 -19.65
CA PRO A 95 -11.17 -2.79 -18.75
C PRO A 95 -10.56 -1.80 -17.75
N ARG A 96 -10.28 -0.56 -18.20
CA ARG A 96 -9.77 0.51 -17.31
C ARG A 96 -10.70 0.83 -16.15
N VAL A 97 -11.99 0.90 -16.47
CA VAL A 97 -13.04 1.25 -15.51
C VAL A 97 -13.16 0.13 -14.49
N ARG A 98 -13.22 -1.12 -14.94
CA ARG A 98 -13.27 -2.31 -14.08
C ARG A 98 -12.05 -2.42 -13.17
N SER A 99 -10.84 -2.21 -13.71
CA SER A 99 -9.60 -2.17 -12.90
C SER A 99 -9.67 -1.13 -11.79
N ARG A 100 -10.22 0.05 -12.08
CA ARG A 100 -10.30 1.14 -11.12
C ARG A 100 -11.38 0.90 -10.06
N MET A 101 -12.49 0.27 -10.43
CA MET A 101 -13.52 -0.18 -9.49
C MET A 101 -12.93 -1.18 -8.49
N LEU A 102 -12.15 -2.16 -8.96
CA LEU A 102 -11.51 -3.17 -8.10
C LEU A 102 -10.41 -2.61 -7.21
N ALA A 103 -9.70 -1.57 -7.64
CA ALA A 103 -8.61 -0.98 -6.87
C ALA A 103 -9.07 0.00 -5.77
N GLY A 104 -10.33 0.46 -5.81
CA GLY A 104 -10.87 1.41 -4.86
C GLY A 104 -11.29 0.77 -3.54
N PRO A 105 -11.30 1.51 -2.42
CA PRO A 105 -11.76 0.99 -1.12
C PRO A 105 -13.29 0.90 -1.02
N ALA A 106 -14.03 1.56 -1.92
CA ALA A 106 -15.49 1.51 -1.96
C ALA A 106 -15.98 0.24 -2.66
N LEU A 107 -17.10 -0.30 -2.17
CA LEU A 107 -17.76 -1.44 -2.80
C LEU A 107 -18.49 -0.98 -4.07
N PHE A 108 -18.22 -1.59 -5.22
CA PHE A 108 -18.93 -1.26 -6.46
C PHE A 108 -19.99 -2.32 -6.79
N VAL A 109 -21.21 -1.87 -7.06
CA VAL A 109 -22.29 -2.71 -7.60
C VAL A 109 -22.67 -2.19 -8.97
N ARG A 110 -22.44 -2.99 -10.02
CA ARG A 110 -22.83 -2.62 -11.39
C ARG A 110 -24.28 -3.00 -11.65
N VAL A 111 -25.05 -2.05 -12.15
CA VAL A 111 -26.43 -2.25 -12.62
C VAL A 111 -26.62 -1.63 -14.00
N PRO A 112 -27.48 -2.17 -14.88
CA PRO A 112 -27.72 -1.59 -16.20
C PRO A 112 -28.52 -0.28 -16.14
N ASP A 113 -29.45 -0.19 -15.19
CA ASP A 113 -30.35 0.93 -14.92
C ASP A 113 -30.73 0.96 -13.43
N LEU A 114 -31.67 1.84 -13.05
CA LEU A 114 -32.18 1.98 -11.67
C LEU A 114 -33.60 1.40 -11.50
N GLY A 115 -33.96 0.35 -12.24
CA GLY A 115 -35.24 -0.35 -12.12
C GLY A 115 -35.35 -1.29 -10.91
N GLU A 116 -36.50 -1.94 -10.74
CA GLU A 116 -36.77 -2.84 -9.60
C GLU A 116 -35.80 -4.04 -9.52
N ASP A 117 -35.39 -4.58 -10.66
CA ASP A 117 -34.42 -5.67 -10.72
C ASP A 117 -33.04 -5.23 -10.21
N ALA A 118 -32.63 -4.01 -10.58
CA ALA A 118 -31.40 -3.39 -10.09
C ALA A 118 -31.49 -3.14 -8.57
N ALA A 119 -32.66 -2.73 -8.07
CA ALA A 119 -32.91 -2.55 -6.64
C ALA A 119 -32.65 -3.84 -5.85
N ARG A 120 -33.23 -4.96 -6.32
CA ARG A 120 -33.04 -6.29 -5.71
C ARG A 120 -31.57 -6.72 -5.74
N GLN A 121 -30.88 -6.49 -6.85
CA GLN A 121 -29.46 -6.80 -6.99
C GLN A 121 -28.60 -5.98 -6.02
N VAL A 122 -28.86 -4.68 -5.90
CA VAL A 122 -28.13 -3.80 -4.98
C VAL A 122 -28.38 -4.19 -3.53
N ILE A 123 -29.63 -4.45 -3.14
CA ILE A 123 -29.97 -4.90 -1.79
C ILE A 123 -29.26 -6.22 -1.45
N ALA A 124 -29.24 -7.17 -2.39
CA ALA A 124 -28.56 -8.45 -2.19
C ALA A 124 -27.03 -8.29 -2.06
N ALA A 125 -26.43 -7.33 -2.79
CA ALA A 125 -24.99 -7.08 -2.76
C ALA A 125 -24.55 -6.29 -1.51
N LEU A 126 -25.37 -5.35 -1.04
CA LEU A 126 -25.06 -4.45 0.08
C LEU A 126 -25.42 -5.06 1.43
N THR A 127 -24.89 -6.26 1.70
CA THR A 127 -25.02 -6.90 3.01
C THR A 127 -24.26 -6.12 4.10
N PRO A 128 -24.67 -6.21 5.38
CA PRO A 128 -23.93 -5.59 6.48
C PRO A 128 -22.45 -5.98 6.52
N ALA A 129 -22.13 -7.24 6.22
CA ALA A 129 -20.75 -7.73 6.16
C ALA A 129 -19.94 -7.07 5.02
N ALA A 130 -20.52 -6.94 3.82
CA ALA A 130 -19.85 -6.32 2.68
C ALA A 130 -19.58 -4.83 2.92
N VAL A 131 -20.55 -4.10 3.47
CA VAL A 131 -20.39 -2.68 3.86
C VAL A 131 -19.32 -2.53 4.94
N LEU A 132 -19.31 -3.43 5.93
CA LEU A 132 -18.31 -3.41 7.00
C LEU A 132 -16.89 -3.71 6.51
N GLY A 133 -16.75 -4.59 5.50
CA GLY A 133 -15.49 -4.82 4.80
C GLY A 133 -14.98 -3.56 4.09
N ALA A 134 -15.82 -2.89 3.31
CA ALA A 134 -15.47 -1.62 2.66
C ALA A 134 -15.07 -0.55 3.68
N ARG A 135 -15.83 -0.41 4.77
CA ARG A 135 -15.53 0.54 5.86
C ARG A 135 -14.23 0.25 6.59
N THR A 136 -13.87 -1.02 6.74
CA THR A 136 -12.57 -1.44 7.30
C THR A 136 -11.41 -0.94 6.43
N HIS A 137 -11.53 -1.07 5.10
CA HIS A 137 -10.51 -0.55 4.18
C HIS A 137 -10.48 0.98 4.14
N LEU A 138 -11.64 1.65 4.20
CA LEU A 138 -11.71 3.10 4.31
C LEU A 138 -11.00 3.59 5.59
N LEU A 139 -11.23 2.94 6.72
CA LEU A 139 -10.56 3.27 7.98
C LEU A 139 -9.04 3.12 7.87
N ALA A 140 -8.55 2.01 7.30
CA ALA A 140 -7.13 1.80 7.07
C ALA A 140 -6.52 2.92 6.18
N GLY A 141 -7.23 3.29 5.11
CA GLY A 141 -6.85 4.41 4.25
C GLY A 141 -6.74 5.75 5.01
N GLU A 142 -7.73 6.05 5.85
CA GLU A 142 -7.74 7.26 6.68
C GLU A 142 -6.63 7.26 7.75
N LEU A 143 -6.35 6.10 8.37
CA LEU A 143 -5.24 5.95 9.31
C LEU A 143 -3.90 6.21 8.64
N HIS A 144 -3.68 5.67 7.43
CA HIS A 144 -2.49 5.97 6.64
C HIS A 144 -2.41 7.44 6.23
N ALA A 145 -3.55 8.06 5.89
CA ALA A 145 -3.59 9.48 5.57
C ALA A 145 -3.27 10.36 6.79
N LEU A 146 -3.79 10.00 7.97
CA LEU A 146 -3.48 10.66 9.24
C LEU A 146 -2.00 10.48 9.62
N ALA A 147 -1.45 9.28 9.48
CA ALA A 147 -0.03 9.01 9.70
C ALA A 147 0.86 9.90 8.82
N ALA A 148 0.50 10.04 7.55
CA ALA A 148 1.22 10.92 6.62
C ALA A 148 1.12 12.41 7.00
N ARG A 149 -0.03 12.85 7.55
CA ARG A 149 -0.23 14.23 8.04
C ARG A 149 0.49 14.50 9.35
N HIS A 150 0.57 13.51 10.24
CA HIS A 150 1.10 13.59 11.60
C HIS A 150 2.22 12.56 11.85
N PRO A 151 3.45 12.80 11.35
CA PRO A 151 4.49 11.77 11.36
C PRO A 151 4.93 11.30 12.75
N GLY A 152 4.92 12.17 13.76
CA GLY A 152 5.22 11.79 15.13
C GLY A 152 4.23 10.80 15.75
N LEU A 153 3.08 10.57 15.10
CA LEU A 153 2.05 9.62 15.51
C LEU A 153 1.94 8.43 14.52
N ALA A 154 2.74 8.42 13.45
CA ALA A 154 2.65 7.44 12.37
C ALA A 154 2.82 5.99 12.86
N PRO A 155 3.80 5.62 13.71
CA PRO A 155 3.98 4.22 14.11
C PRO A 155 2.73 3.62 14.78
N GLY A 156 2.05 4.40 15.63
CA GLY A 156 0.82 3.94 16.28
C GLY A 156 -0.34 3.80 15.29
N LEU A 157 -0.51 4.77 14.39
CA LEU A 157 -1.58 4.74 13.39
C LEU A 157 -1.38 3.62 12.34
N GLU A 158 -0.15 3.44 11.87
CA GLU A 158 0.20 2.38 10.90
C GLU A 158 0.05 0.99 11.51
N SER A 159 0.39 0.80 12.79
CA SER A 159 0.17 -0.48 13.49
C SER A 159 -1.30 -0.89 13.55
N ILE A 160 -2.22 0.09 13.59
CA ILE A 160 -3.67 -0.16 13.57
C ILE A 160 -4.14 -0.41 12.14
N ALA A 161 -3.63 0.35 11.17
CA ALA A 161 -4.00 0.20 9.76
C ALA A 161 -3.72 -1.21 9.20
N VAL A 162 -2.64 -1.86 9.65
CA VAL A 162 -2.28 -3.24 9.26
C VAL A 162 -3.28 -4.29 9.78
N LEU A 163 -4.17 -3.93 10.71
CA LEU A 163 -5.22 -4.82 11.21
C LEU A 163 -6.43 -4.93 10.28
N ALA A 164 -6.51 -4.11 9.23
CA ALA A 164 -7.46 -4.39 8.17
C ALA A 164 -6.99 -5.65 7.46
N ASP A 165 -7.93 -6.57 7.21
CA ASP A 165 -7.63 -7.69 6.32
C ASP A 165 -7.05 -7.14 5.01
N PRO A 166 -6.06 -7.82 4.40
CA PRO A 166 -5.67 -7.48 3.04
C PRO A 166 -6.96 -7.49 2.23
N VAL A 167 -7.18 -6.46 1.40
CA VAL A 167 -8.38 -6.39 0.54
C VAL A 167 -8.51 -7.77 -0.09
N MET A 168 -9.56 -8.50 0.31
CA MET A 168 -9.93 -9.76 -0.33
C MET A 168 -10.31 -9.33 -1.73
N MET A 169 -9.29 -9.26 -2.59
CA MET A 169 -9.52 -9.09 -4.00
C MET A 169 -10.42 -10.25 -4.35
N PRO A 170 -11.60 -9.99 -4.95
CA PRO A 170 -12.43 -11.09 -5.41
C PRO A 170 -11.53 -12.03 -6.22
N ALA A 171 -11.74 -13.33 -6.04
CA ALA A 171 -10.97 -14.35 -6.74
C ALA A 171 -10.83 -13.95 -8.21
N VAL A 172 -9.62 -14.03 -8.75
CA VAL A 172 -9.37 -13.53 -10.10
C VAL A 172 -10.16 -14.42 -11.05
N ARG A 173 -11.19 -13.88 -11.73
CA ARG A 173 -12.02 -14.69 -12.63
C ARG A 173 -11.41 -14.73 -14.01
N VAL A 174 -11.32 -15.93 -14.59
CA VAL A 174 -10.74 -16.14 -15.92
C VAL A 174 -11.72 -16.93 -16.77
N ALA A 175 -11.97 -16.47 -18.00
CA ALA A 175 -12.77 -17.23 -18.95
C ALA A 175 -11.85 -18.02 -19.89
N VAL A 176 -12.17 -19.30 -20.11
CA VAL A 176 -11.48 -20.16 -21.07
C VAL A 176 -12.35 -20.36 -22.31
N ILE A 177 -11.92 -19.78 -23.43
CA ILE A 177 -12.63 -19.81 -24.72
C ILE A 177 -11.86 -20.63 -25.76
N GLY A 178 -12.56 -21.19 -26.73
CA GLY A 178 -11.97 -22.01 -27.78
C GLY A 178 -13.01 -22.88 -28.50
N PRO A 179 -12.74 -23.33 -29.73
CA PRO A 179 -13.70 -24.12 -30.50
C PRO A 179 -13.71 -25.61 -30.12
N GLU A 180 -12.65 -26.14 -29.51
CA GLU A 180 -12.51 -27.56 -29.17
C GLU A 180 -12.72 -27.80 -27.67
N GLU A 181 -13.84 -28.43 -27.29
CA GLU A 181 -14.21 -28.68 -25.89
C GLU A 181 -13.13 -29.44 -25.10
N ALA A 182 -12.58 -30.50 -25.69
CA ALA A 182 -11.59 -31.36 -25.03
C ALA A 182 -10.33 -30.57 -24.64
N ARG A 183 -9.87 -29.65 -25.50
CA ARG A 183 -8.71 -28.81 -25.22
C ARG A 183 -9.02 -27.74 -24.18
N ARG A 184 -10.21 -27.12 -24.25
CA ARG A 184 -10.65 -26.19 -23.21
C ARG A 184 -10.67 -26.88 -21.85
N GLY A 185 -11.23 -28.08 -21.77
CA GLY A 185 -11.28 -28.88 -20.54
C GLY A 185 -9.88 -29.18 -19.97
N ALA A 186 -8.93 -29.56 -20.83
CA ALA A 186 -7.55 -29.80 -20.41
C ALA A 186 -6.88 -28.53 -19.84
N VAL A 187 -7.02 -27.40 -20.53
CA VAL A 187 -6.45 -26.11 -20.08
C VAL A 187 -7.13 -25.61 -18.81
N THR A 188 -8.45 -25.75 -18.70
CA THR A 188 -9.20 -25.43 -17.48
C THR A 188 -8.69 -26.25 -16.30
N HIS A 189 -8.47 -27.55 -16.49
CA HIS A 189 -7.93 -28.43 -15.44
C HIS A 189 -6.50 -28.06 -15.05
N GLU A 190 -5.63 -27.75 -16.02
CA GLU A 190 -4.27 -27.28 -15.77
C GLU A 190 -4.26 -25.99 -14.94
N LEU A 191 -5.07 -24.99 -15.33
CA LEU A 191 -5.15 -23.70 -14.67
C LEU A 191 -5.68 -23.82 -13.24
N SER A 192 -6.74 -24.61 -13.01
CA SER A 192 -7.27 -24.84 -11.67
C SER A 192 -6.26 -25.49 -10.73
N HIS A 193 -5.36 -26.33 -11.26
CA HIS A 193 -4.28 -26.94 -10.47
C HIS A 193 -3.11 -25.99 -10.24
N ALA A 194 -2.72 -25.21 -11.25
CA ALA A 194 -1.56 -24.34 -11.19
C ALA A 194 -1.82 -23.03 -10.42
N LEU A 195 -3.06 -22.54 -10.44
CA LEU A 195 -3.48 -21.25 -9.88
C LEU A 195 -4.74 -21.41 -9.01
N PRO A 196 -4.60 -21.87 -7.75
CA PRO A 196 -5.75 -22.12 -6.87
C PRO A 196 -6.55 -20.87 -6.50
N ASP A 197 -5.95 -19.68 -6.63
CA ASP A 197 -6.58 -18.38 -6.35
C ASP A 197 -7.33 -17.79 -7.57
N VAL A 198 -7.37 -18.52 -8.69
CA VAL A 198 -8.06 -18.14 -9.92
C VAL A 198 -9.37 -18.93 -10.04
N GLU A 199 -10.47 -18.22 -10.19
CA GLU A 199 -11.79 -18.81 -10.44
C GLU A 199 -12.04 -18.89 -11.96
N ILE A 200 -12.30 -20.08 -12.49
CA ILE A 200 -12.61 -20.24 -13.92
C ILE A 200 -14.12 -20.16 -14.12
N VAL A 201 -14.58 -19.21 -14.93
CA VAL A 201 -16.01 -18.93 -15.16
C VAL A 201 -16.36 -18.99 -16.65
N ASP A 202 -17.64 -19.17 -16.95
CA ASP A 202 -18.19 -19.32 -18.30
C ASP A 202 -18.80 -18.02 -18.87
N HIS A 203 -18.78 -16.93 -18.12
CA HIS A 203 -19.37 -15.64 -18.51
C HIS A 203 -18.33 -14.55 -18.81
N GLY A 204 -18.74 -13.47 -19.49
CA GLY A 204 -17.83 -12.41 -19.96
C GLY A 204 -17.30 -11.41 -18.92
N ASP A 205 -17.80 -11.46 -17.68
CA ASP A 205 -17.36 -10.57 -16.59
C ASP A 205 -16.10 -11.07 -15.88
N VAL A 206 -14.99 -11.12 -16.62
CA VAL A 206 -13.70 -11.69 -16.16
C VAL A 206 -12.55 -10.68 -16.08
N GLU A 207 -11.49 -11.10 -15.39
CA GLU A 207 -10.22 -10.41 -15.22
C GLU A 207 -9.27 -10.62 -16.40
N ALA A 208 -9.30 -11.81 -17.00
CA ALA A 208 -8.53 -12.19 -18.18
C ALA A 208 -9.29 -13.26 -18.98
N VAL A 209 -8.93 -13.41 -20.26
CA VAL A 209 -9.44 -14.48 -21.13
C VAL A 209 -8.26 -15.34 -21.59
N VAL A 210 -8.39 -16.65 -21.46
CA VAL A 210 -7.48 -17.63 -22.04
C VAL A 210 -8.15 -18.22 -23.27
N ALA A 211 -7.57 -17.96 -24.43
CA ALA A 211 -8.02 -18.49 -25.71
C ALA A 211 -7.20 -19.73 -26.09
N VAL A 212 -7.89 -20.87 -26.13
CA VAL A 212 -7.32 -22.18 -26.42
C VAL A 212 -7.51 -22.50 -27.90
N ALA A 213 -6.40 -22.53 -28.62
CA ALA A 213 -6.42 -22.75 -30.07
C ALA A 213 -6.71 -24.21 -30.43
N PRO A 214 -7.46 -24.45 -31.52
CA PRO A 214 -7.59 -25.79 -32.09
C PRO A 214 -6.24 -26.32 -32.58
N ALA A 215 -6.17 -27.62 -32.89
CA ALA A 215 -4.90 -28.29 -33.27
C ALA A 215 -4.15 -27.63 -34.42
N ARG A 216 -4.89 -27.06 -35.35
CA ARG A 216 -4.41 -26.36 -36.54
C ARG A 216 -4.05 -24.88 -36.32
N GLY A 217 -4.17 -24.37 -35.10
CA GLY A 217 -4.07 -22.94 -34.78
C GLY A 217 -5.33 -22.15 -35.15
N TRP A 218 -5.28 -20.83 -34.95
CA TRP A 218 -6.42 -19.95 -35.18
C TRP A 218 -6.76 -19.78 -36.67
N GLY A 219 -8.04 -19.91 -37.00
CA GLY A 219 -8.57 -19.60 -38.32
C GLY A 219 -9.09 -18.17 -38.42
N ALA A 220 -9.37 -17.72 -39.65
CA ALA A 220 -10.00 -16.43 -39.91
C ALA A 220 -11.40 -16.31 -39.25
N THR A 221 -12.10 -17.43 -39.07
CA THR A 221 -13.41 -17.50 -38.39
C THR A 221 -13.32 -17.20 -36.90
N ASP A 222 -12.15 -17.40 -36.27
CA ASP A 222 -11.96 -17.21 -34.83
C ASP A 222 -11.55 -15.76 -34.50
N ALA A 223 -10.99 -15.04 -35.48
CA ALA A 223 -10.48 -13.68 -35.31
C ALA A 223 -11.52 -12.68 -34.74
N PRO A 224 -12.80 -12.67 -35.16
CA PRO A 224 -13.80 -11.78 -34.56
C PRO A 224 -14.03 -12.03 -33.07
N THR A 225 -14.09 -13.30 -32.65
CA THR A 225 -14.28 -13.70 -31.25
C THR A 225 -13.07 -13.31 -30.40
N LEU A 226 -11.86 -13.53 -30.91
CA LEU A 226 -10.62 -13.16 -30.23
C LEU A 226 -10.46 -11.63 -30.13
N ALA A 227 -10.80 -10.89 -31.19
CA ALA A 227 -10.80 -9.44 -31.19
C ALA A 227 -11.82 -8.86 -30.19
N ASP A 228 -13.02 -9.44 -30.12
CA ASP A 228 -14.03 -9.05 -29.12
C ASP A 228 -13.55 -9.33 -27.69
N ALA A 229 -12.97 -10.52 -27.43
CA ALA A 229 -12.42 -10.87 -26.13
C ALA A 229 -11.29 -9.91 -25.70
N ALA A 230 -10.34 -9.64 -26.60
CA ALA A 230 -9.25 -8.69 -26.40
C ALA A 230 -9.78 -7.29 -26.06
N ARG A 231 -10.77 -6.81 -26.84
CA ARG A 231 -11.39 -5.49 -26.64
C ARG A 231 -12.14 -5.39 -25.31
N ARG A 232 -12.90 -6.42 -24.93
CA ARG A 232 -13.74 -6.42 -23.72
C ARG A 232 -12.96 -6.53 -22.43
N VAL A 233 -11.89 -7.31 -22.43
CA VAL A 233 -11.16 -7.67 -21.20
C VAL A 233 -9.80 -6.98 -21.10
N GLY A 234 -9.19 -6.61 -22.23
CA GLY A 234 -7.87 -5.95 -22.28
C GLY A 234 -6.70 -6.87 -21.91
N ARG A 235 -6.99 -8.12 -21.52
CA ARG A 235 -6.04 -9.15 -21.10
C ARG A 235 -6.42 -10.48 -21.74
N LEU A 236 -6.00 -10.68 -22.98
CA LEU A 236 -6.15 -11.94 -23.72
C LEU A 236 -4.80 -12.69 -23.70
N VAL A 237 -4.81 -13.94 -23.25
CA VAL A 237 -3.70 -14.89 -23.37
C VAL A 237 -4.12 -16.00 -24.32
N SER A 238 -3.28 -16.36 -25.27
CA SER A 238 -3.59 -17.36 -26.28
C SER A 238 -2.55 -18.45 -26.36
N THR A 239 -2.99 -19.70 -26.49
CA THR A 239 -2.13 -20.89 -26.63
C THR A 239 -1.54 -21.07 -28.04
N ALA A 240 -1.85 -20.18 -28.97
CA ALA A 240 -1.25 -20.14 -30.31
C ALA A 240 -1.10 -18.68 -30.80
N PRO A 241 -0.26 -18.41 -31.81
CA PRO A 241 -0.05 -17.06 -32.31
C PRO A 241 -1.37 -16.40 -32.76
N LEU A 242 -1.66 -15.23 -32.20
CA LEU A 242 -2.91 -14.50 -32.47
C LEU A 242 -2.99 -14.03 -33.94
N PRO A 243 -4.20 -14.00 -34.54
CA PRO A 243 -4.41 -13.40 -35.86
C PRO A 243 -3.98 -11.93 -35.89
N ALA A 244 -3.56 -11.46 -37.06
CA ALA A 244 -3.16 -10.06 -37.26
C ALA A 244 -4.28 -9.09 -36.82
N GLY A 245 -3.92 -8.06 -36.05
CA GLY A 245 -4.85 -7.06 -35.54
C GLY A 245 -5.54 -7.42 -34.22
N VAL A 246 -5.34 -8.62 -33.68
CA VAL A 246 -5.84 -9.00 -32.35
C VAL A 246 -4.79 -8.72 -31.28
N ALA A 247 -5.10 -7.82 -30.34
CA ALA A 247 -4.22 -7.52 -29.22
C ALA A 247 -4.25 -8.65 -28.15
N GLY A 248 -3.09 -9.09 -27.69
CA GLY A 248 -2.99 -10.08 -26.62
C GLY A 248 -1.59 -10.66 -26.47
N HIS A 249 -1.47 -11.64 -25.59
CA HIS A 249 -0.24 -12.36 -25.32
C HIS A 249 -0.34 -13.77 -25.88
N HIS A 250 0.68 -14.21 -26.60
CA HIS A 250 0.85 -15.61 -26.99
C HIS A 250 1.72 -16.31 -25.95
N THR A 251 1.30 -17.50 -25.52
CA THR A 251 2.09 -18.38 -24.64
C THR A 251 2.54 -19.62 -25.41
N VAL A 252 3.73 -20.10 -25.06
CA VAL A 252 4.18 -21.44 -25.45
C VAL A 252 3.68 -22.48 -24.45
N GLU A 253 3.76 -23.75 -24.83
CA GLU A 253 3.33 -24.89 -24.02
C GLU A 253 4.09 -24.92 -22.67
N GLY A 254 3.36 -25.11 -21.56
CA GLY A 254 3.93 -25.15 -20.21
C GLY A 254 4.17 -23.80 -19.54
N GLU A 255 4.02 -22.67 -20.25
CA GLU A 255 4.21 -21.32 -19.67
C GLU A 255 2.90 -20.59 -19.35
N LEU A 256 1.75 -21.20 -19.64
CA LEU A 256 0.44 -20.54 -19.58
C LEU A 256 0.16 -19.89 -18.21
N ALA A 257 0.38 -20.63 -17.12
CA ALA A 257 0.14 -20.12 -15.77
C ALA A 257 1.05 -18.92 -15.43
N ALA A 258 2.34 -18.98 -15.81
CA ALA A 258 3.29 -17.90 -15.56
C ALA A 258 2.95 -16.64 -16.37
N VAL A 259 2.59 -16.80 -17.65
CA VAL A 259 2.15 -15.70 -18.51
C VAL A 259 0.86 -15.09 -18.00
N LEU A 260 -0.12 -15.90 -17.59
CA LEU A 260 -1.38 -15.43 -17.03
C LEU A 260 -1.16 -14.59 -15.77
N THR A 261 -0.35 -15.08 -14.82
CA THR A 261 0.02 -14.32 -13.61
C THR A 261 0.68 -12.99 -13.97
N ALA A 262 1.65 -13.00 -14.88
CA ALA A 262 2.33 -11.77 -15.31
C ALA A 262 1.38 -10.77 -16.00
N VAL A 263 0.36 -11.26 -16.71
CA VAL A 263 -0.67 -10.42 -17.35
C VAL A 263 -1.65 -9.86 -16.32
N LEU A 264 -1.99 -10.63 -15.29
CA LEU A 264 -2.87 -10.21 -14.20
C LEU A 264 -2.23 -9.12 -13.33
N ASP A 265 -0.91 -9.17 -13.15
CA ASP A 265 -0.13 -8.16 -12.41
C ASP A 265 -0.01 -6.81 -13.15
N ARG A 266 -0.17 -6.80 -14.47
CA ARG A 266 -0.07 -5.58 -15.29
C ARG A 266 -1.39 -4.83 -15.35
N PRO A 267 -1.42 -3.49 -15.32
CA PRO A 267 -2.67 -2.73 -15.52
C PRO A 267 -3.42 -3.21 -16.77
N ARG A 268 -4.77 -3.34 -16.71
CA ARG A 268 -5.63 -3.90 -17.79
C ARG A 268 -5.56 -3.16 -19.13
N THR A 269 -4.85 -2.04 -19.21
CA THR A 269 -4.59 -1.34 -20.48
C THR A 269 -3.17 -0.83 -20.55
N VAL A 270 -2.56 -1.03 -21.71
CA VAL A 270 -1.27 -0.45 -22.12
C VAL A 270 -1.40 1.05 -22.40
N GLU A 271 -2.56 1.48 -22.87
CA GLU A 271 -2.84 2.89 -23.15
C GLU A 271 -3.00 3.68 -21.85
N LEU A 272 -2.11 4.65 -21.67
CA LEU A 272 -2.23 5.66 -20.64
C LEU A 272 -3.50 6.50 -20.88
N PRO A 273 -4.09 7.14 -19.85
CA PRO A 273 -5.13 8.14 -20.08
C PRO A 273 -4.61 9.21 -21.05
N GLU A 274 -5.50 9.93 -21.74
CA GLU A 274 -5.06 11.07 -22.55
C GLU A 274 -4.19 12.02 -21.69
N PRO A 275 -3.00 12.40 -22.17
CA PRO A 275 -2.10 13.25 -21.41
C PRO A 275 -2.77 14.59 -21.16
N ARG A 276 -3.07 14.87 -19.89
CA ARG A 276 -3.44 16.21 -19.41
C ARG A 276 -2.20 16.81 -18.76
N PRO A 277 -1.35 17.55 -19.49
CA PRO A 277 0.02 17.84 -19.06
C PRO A 277 0.08 18.53 -17.70
N GLY A 278 -0.82 19.50 -17.47
CA GLY A 278 -0.91 20.22 -16.18
C GLY A 278 -1.45 19.37 -15.02
N ALA A 279 -2.32 18.39 -15.27
CA ALA A 279 -2.81 17.51 -14.22
C ALA A 279 -1.76 16.45 -13.85
N TRP A 280 -1.06 15.92 -14.86
CA TRP A 280 -0.03 14.92 -14.67
C TRP A 280 1.22 15.50 -14.01
N SER A 281 1.62 16.73 -14.37
CA SER A 281 2.72 17.42 -13.70
C SER A 281 2.40 17.67 -12.22
N ARG A 282 1.19 18.18 -11.90
CA ARG A 282 0.75 18.36 -10.51
C ARG A 282 0.71 17.06 -9.72
N ALA A 283 0.26 15.97 -10.34
CA ALA A 283 0.25 14.65 -9.72
C ALA A 283 1.68 14.14 -9.47
N ALA A 284 2.57 14.27 -10.45
CA ALA A 284 3.98 13.90 -10.31
C ALA A 284 4.69 14.75 -9.23
N ASP A 285 4.41 16.05 -9.16
CA ASP A 285 4.90 16.94 -8.10
C ASP A 285 4.38 16.54 -6.73
N HIS A 286 3.09 16.18 -6.64
CA HIS A 286 2.51 15.71 -5.39
C HIS A 286 3.15 14.40 -4.93
N LEU A 287 3.35 13.43 -5.84
CA LEU A 287 4.02 12.17 -5.54
C LEU A 287 5.49 12.39 -5.16
N GLU A 288 6.19 13.30 -5.84
CA GLU A 288 7.57 13.64 -5.53
C GLU A 288 7.69 14.31 -4.14
N ARG A 289 6.79 15.25 -3.83
CA ARG A 289 6.71 15.85 -2.48
C ARG A 289 6.42 14.80 -1.41
N ARG A 290 5.48 13.89 -1.66
CA ARG A 290 5.15 12.79 -0.75
C ARG A 290 6.36 11.88 -0.55
N ARG A 291 7.03 11.48 -1.63
CA ARG A 291 8.22 10.62 -1.58
C ARG A 291 9.35 11.27 -0.80
N ARG A 292 9.63 12.56 -1.02
CA ARG A 292 10.62 13.34 -0.26
C ARG A 292 10.28 13.39 1.22
N ARG A 293 9.02 13.64 1.57
CA ARG A 293 8.57 13.67 2.96
C ARG A 293 8.74 12.31 3.63
N THR A 294 8.34 11.22 2.97
CA THR A 294 8.54 9.86 3.49
C THR A 294 10.02 9.52 3.68
N LEU A 295 10.87 9.89 2.72
CA LEU A 295 12.32 9.70 2.86
C LEU A 295 12.87 10.46 4.08
N GLU A 296 12.51 11.73 4.22
CA GLU A 296 12.95 12.57 5.32
C GLU A 296 12.56 12.01 6.68
N LEU A 297 11.34 11.49 6.80
CA LEU A 297 10.87 10.84 8.03
C LEU A 297 11.65 9.58 8.36
N ARG A 298 11.86 8.70 7.39
CA ARG A 298 12.64 7.47 7.61
C ARG A 298 14.10 7.78 7.97
N LEU A 299 14.67 8.84 7.41
CA LEU A 299 16.00 9.32 7.79
C LEU A 299 16.02 9.83 9.23
N GLN A 300 15.02 10.62 9.64
CA GLN A 300 14.90 11.11 11.02
C GLN A 300 14.72 9.96 12.02
N GLU A 301 13.89 8.97 11.70
CA GLU A 301 13.73 7.75 12.50
C GLU A 301 15.04 6.98 12.64
N ALA A 302 15.78 6.80 11.54
CA ALA A 302 17.08 6.13 11.58
C ALA A 302 18.12 6.89 12.42
N VAL A 303 18.08 8.24 12.39
CA VAL A 303 18.93 9.09 13.26
C VAL A 303 18.53 8.95 14.73
N ALA A 304 17.23 8.95 15.03
CA ALA A 304 16.75 8.78 16.40
C ALA A 304 17.16 7.43 16.98
N LEU A 305 17.05 6.35 16.19
CA LEU A 305 17.49 5.00 16.58
C LEU A 305 18.97 4.93 16.94
N ALA A 306 19.83 5.76 16.33
CA ALA A 306 21.27 5.73 16.58
C ALA A 306 21.65 6.11 18.03
N GLY A 307 20.76 6.75 18.80
CA GLY A 307 20.98 7.03 20.21
C GLY A 307 20.71 5.84 21.14
N ASP A 308 19.93 4.86 20.69
CA ASP A 308 19.40 3.79 21.53
C ASP A 308 19.75 2.38 21.04
N ASP A 309 19.68 2.13 19.72
CA ASP A 309 20.08 0.87 19.09
C ASP A 309 20.85 1.12 17.79
N ASN A 310 22.17 1.11 17.94
CA ASN A 310 23.13 1.36 16.87
C ASN A 310 23.06 0.32 15.74
N ARG A 311 22.73 -0.94 16.07
CA ARG A 311 22.63 -2.01 15.06
C ARG A 311 21.36 -1.84 14.23
N ALA A 312 20.25 -1.52 14.89
CA ALA A 312 18.99 -1.21 14.21
C ALA A 312 19.13 0.04 13.32
N ALA A 313 19.80 1.09 13.80
CA ALA A 313 20.08 2.29 13.02
C ALA A 313 20.89 1.98 11.74
N LEU A 314 21.99 1.23 11.87
CA LEU A 314 22.82 0.82 10.72
C LEU A 314 22.03 -0.04 9.72
N ALA A 315 21.23 -0.99 10.21
CA ALA A 315 20.37 -1.81 9.36
C ALA A 315 19.31 -0.97 8.62
N SER A 316 18.75 0.03 9.29
CA SER A 316 17.79 0.97 8.69
C SER A 316 18.43 1.78 7.56
N PHE A 317 19.60 2.38 7.80
CA PHE A 317 20.34 3.11 6.76
C PHE A 317 20.72 2.22 5.57
N ARG A 318 21.18 0.99 5.80
CA ARG A 318 21.48 0.03 4.73
C ARG A 318 20.25 -0.35 3.92
N ARG A 319 19.10 -0.48 4.56
CA ARG A 319 17.82 -0.75 3.88
C ARG A 319 17.41 0.43 3.01
N LEU A 320 17.51 1.65 3.54
CA LEU A 320 17.21 2.87 2.79
C LEU A 320 18.13 3.03 1.59
N ALA A 321 19.43 2.82 1.76
CA ALA A 321 20.40 2.97 0.69
C ALA A 321 20.20 1.96 -0.46
N ARG A 322 19.79 0.71 -0.13
CA ARG A 322 19.36 -0.29 -1.12
C ARG A 322 18.08 0.12 -1.84
N GLN A 323 17.07 0.61 -1.12
CA GLN A 323 15.81 1.08 -1.70
C GLN A 323 16.01 2.27 -2.66
N LEU A 324 17.02 3.10 -2.41
CA LEU A 324 17.37 4.23 -3.27
C LEU A 324 18.24 3.85 -4.47
N GLY A 325 18.69 2.59 -4.58
CA GLY A 325 19.38 2.09 -5.76
C GLY A 325 20.88 2.37 -5.81
N GLY A 326 21.57 2.49 -4.66
CA GLY A 326 23.05 2.49 -4.66
C GLY A 326 23.73 3.53 -3.76
N GLY A 327 23.24 3.76 -2.55
CA GLY A 327 24.01 4.51 -1.54
C GLY A 327 24.97 3.60 -0.77
N GLU A 328 26.25 3.96 -0.68
CA GLU A 328 27.15 3.31 0.29
C GLU A 328 26.90 3.89 1.68
N VAL A 329 26.56 3.02 2.63
CA VAL A 329 26.51 3.37 4.06
C VAL A 329 27.87 3.10 4.64
N THR A 330 28.59 4.15 5.02
CA THR A 330 29.91 4.01 5.64
C THR A 330 29.73 3.54 7.07
N GLU A 331 30.33 2.39 7.42
CA GLU A 331 30.34 1.96 8.83
C GLU A 331 31.09 3.00 9.69
N PRO A 332 30.66 3.20 10.95
CA PRO A 332 31.38 4.08 11.86
C PRO A 332 32.79 3.51 12.13
N GLY A 333 33.80 4.36 11.97
CA GLY A 333 35.20 3.98 12.18
C GLY A 333 35.51 3.60 13.63
N ARG A 334 36.64 2.90 13.85
CA ARG A 334 37.11 2.50 15.20
C ARG A 334 37.28 3.70 16.15
N GLU A 335 37.54 4.87 15.61
CA GLU A 335 37.67 6.14 16.34
C GLU A 335 36.38 6.53 17.09
N VAL A 336 35.21 6.22 16.51
CA VAL A 336 33.90 6.44 17.15
C VAL A 336 33.76 5.62 18.44
N LEU A 337 34.45 4.48 18.54
CA LEU A 337 34.36 3.53 19.64
C LEU A 337 35.48 3.67 20.67
N LEU A 338 36.73 3.88 20.23
CA LEU A 338 37.92 3.80 21.09
C LEU A 338 38.23 5.10 21.84
N GLU A 339 38.07 6.26 21.19
CA GLU A 339 38.33 7.56 21.80
C GLU A 339 37.42 7.87 23.03
N PRO A 340 36.10 7.57 23.02
CA PRO A 340 35.26 7.77 24.21
C PRO A 340 35.61 6.82 25.34
N LEU A 341 36.09 5.60 25.03
CA LEU A 341 36.55 4.65 26.03
C LEU A 341 37.79 5.15 26.75
N ALA A 342 38.76 5.72 26.02
CA ALA A 342 39.98 6.27 26.61
C ALA A 342 39.66 7.45 27.57
N GLN A 343 38.82 8.39 27.13
CA GLN A 343 38.40 9.53 27.97
C GLN A 343 37.58 9.09 29.20
N ALA A 344 36.70 8.10 29.03
CA ALA A 344 35.92 7.53 30.12
C ALA A 344 36.82 6.79 31.13
N GLY A 345 37.82 6.05 30.66
CA GLY A 345 38.78 5.36 31.52
C GLY A 345 39.61 6.32 32.37
N LEU A 346 40.09 7.43 31.79
CA LEU A 346 40.81 8.46 32.54
C LEU A 346 39.95 9.06 33.66
N LEU A 347 38.70 9.41 33.35
CA LEU A 347 37.76 9.98 34.33
C LEU A 347 37.36 8.96 35.40
N ALA A 348 37.23 7.68 35.04
CA ALA A 348 36.98 6.60 35.98
C ALA A 348 38.12 6.48 37.01
N VAL A 349 39.37 6.53 36.54
CA VAL A 349 40.56 6.46 37.41
C VAL A 349 40.63 7.68 38.33
N LEU A 350 40.44 8.89 37.80
CA LEU A 350 40.51 10.12 38.60
C LEU A 350 39.41 10.18 39.66
N ALA A 351 38.16 9.89 39.28
CA ALA A 351 37.03 9.90 40.21
C ALA A 351 37.15 8.78 41.26
N GLY A 352 37.55 7.58 40.83
CA GLY A 352 37.74 6.45 41.73
C GLY A 352 38.88 6.66 42.71
N ALA A 353 40.00 7.23 42.27
CA ALA A 353 41.12 7.56 43.15
C ALA A 353 40.77 8.66 44.16
N ALA A 354 40.00 9.67 43.76
CA ALA A 354 39.57 10.76 44.63
C ALA A 354 38.62 10.25 45.74
N VAL A 355 37.58 9.50 45.39
CA VAL A 355 36.64 8.93 46.36
C VAL A 355 37.29 7.85 47.21
N GLY A 356 38.08 6.98 46.59
CA GLY A 356 38.79 5.91 47.30
C GLY A 356 39.70 6.47 48.38
N ARG A 357 40.48 7.52 48.06
CA ARG A 357 41.35 8.20 49.05
C ARG A 357 40.55 8.84 50.20
N LEU A 358 39.37 9.40 49.92
CA LEU A 358 38.55 10.08 50.92
C LEU A 358 37.92 9.08 51.91
N VAL A 359 37.49 7.91 51.42
CA VAL A 359 36.88 6.86 52.24
C VAL A 359 37.94 5.97 52.92
N TRP A 360 39.15 5.89 52.37
CA TRP A 360 40.27 5.12 52.93
C TRP A 360 40.60 5.50 54.38
N ALA A 361 40.38 6.76 54.76
CA ALA A 361 40.62 7.25 56.11
C ALA A 361 39.72 6.60 57.17
N LEU A 362 38.59 6.01 56.76
CA LEU A 362 37.65 5.33 57.64
C LEU A 362 37.96 3.84 57.74
N ASP A 363 38.10 3.17 56.59
CA ASP A 363 38.50 1.77 56.50
C ASP A 363 39.08 1.48 55.08
N PRO A 364 40.25 0.82 54.97
CA PRO A 364 40.89 0.56 53.68
C PRO A 364 40.07 -0.29 52.70
N VAL A 365 39.32 -1.27 53.21
CA VAL A 365 38.52 -2.19 52.39
C VAL A 365 37.34 -1.45 51.75
N THR A 366 36.60 -0.67 52.55
CA THR A 366 35.52 0.19 52.08
C THR A 366 36.02 1.32 51.17
N GLY A 367 37.22 1.86 51.43
CA GLY A 367 37.87 2.84 50.55
C GLY A 367 38.15 2.30 49.15
N ALA A 368 38.73 1.10 49.05
CA ALA A 368 38.95 0.44 47.76
C ALA A 368 37.63 0.16 47.02
N GLY A 369 36.62 -0.36 47.73
CA GLY A 369 35.30 -0.65 47.15
C GLY A 369 34.57 0.59 46.63
N ALA A 370 34.56 1.68 47.41
CA ALA A 370 33.93 2.93 47.02
C ALA A 370 34.60 3.58 45.80
N GLY A 371 35.94 3.54 45.75
CA GLY A 371 36.69 4.05 44.59
C GLY A 371 36.39 3.29 43.30
N ILE A 372 36.34 1.96 43.34
CA ILE A 372 36.01 1.13 42.17
C ILE A 372 34.57 1.40 41.70
N ALA A 373 33.61 1.43 42.63
CA ALA A 373 32.21 1.63 42.31
C ALA A 373 31.95 3.01 41.66
N VAL A 374 32.50 4.08 42.25
CA VAL A 374 32.33 5.43 41.69
C VAL A 374 33.09 5.59 40.39
N GLY A 375 34.32 5.07 40.29
CA GLY A 375 35.09 5.10 39.05
C GLY A 375 34.35 4.40 37.91
N ALA A 376 33.82 3.20 38.15
CA ALA A 376 33.04 2.45 37.17
C ALA A 376 31.77 3.19 36.74
N LEU A 377 31.02 3.78 37.68
CA LEU A 377 29.80 4.53 37.38
C LEU A 377 30.09 5.78 36.54
N VAL A 378 31.08 6.59 36.93
CA VAL A 378 31.47 7.81 36.22
C VAL A 378 31.99 7.48 34.82
N GLY A 379 32.86 6.47 34.71
CA GLY A 379 33.37 5.98 33.43
C GLY A 379 32.25 5.51 32.52
N TRP A 380 31.34 4.66 33.02
CA TRP A 380 30.21 4.15 32.24
C TRP A 380 29.27 5.26 31.77
N LEU A 381 28.88 6.20 32.64
CA LEU A 381 28.03 7.33 32.27
C LEU A 381 28.68 8.21 31.19
N ARG A 382 29.97 8.52 31.36
CA ARG A 382 30.73 9.33 30.40
C ARG A 382 30.84 8.63 29.05
N TRP A 383 31.21 7.36 29.06
CA TRP A 383 31.30 6.54 27.86
C TRP A 383 29.95 6.48 27.15
N ARG A 384 28.87 6.15 27.87
CA ARG A 384 27.52 6.06 27.31
C ARG A 384 27.07 7.37 26.66
N ARG A 385 27.32 8.51 27.31
CA ARG A 385 26.98 9.83 26.76
C ARG A 385 27.79 10.17 25.51
N ALA A 386 29.11 9.96 25.55
CA ALA A 386 30.00 10.23 24.43
C ALA A 386 29.69 9.34 23.23
N HIS A 387 29.46 8.05 23.49
CA HIS A 387 29.10 7.04 22.50
C HIS A 387 27.79 7.41 21.81
N ARG A 388 26.75 7.77 22.57
CA ARG A 388 25.47 8.26 22.01
C ARG A 388 25.66 9.48 21.12
N GLN A 389 26.40 10.49 21.59
CA GLN A 389 26.65 11.72 20.83
C GLN A 389 27.39 11.47 19.51
N ARG A 390 28.38 10.57 19.50
CA ARG A 390 29.09 10.24 18.26
C ARG A 390 28.24 9.43 17.28
N TRP A 391 27.43 8.49 17.78
CA TRP A 391 26.52 7.73 16.94
C TRP A 391 25.42 8.60 16.32
N THR A 392 24.86 9.55 17.07
CA THR A 392 23.88 10.50 16.50
C THR A 392 24.53 11.45 15.49
N ALA A 393 25.77 11.88 15.73
CA ALA A 393 26.53 12.69 14.76
C ALA A 393 26.79 11.92 13.46
N TRP A 394 27.32 10.69 13.54
CA TRP A 394 27.51 9.81 12.39
C TRP A 394 26.19 9.59 11.63
N ALA A 395 25.10 9.30 12.34
CA ALA A 395 23.80 9.07 11.72
C ALA A 395 23.29 10.33 10.99
N GLY A 396 23.50 11.52 11.57
CA GLY A 396 23.19 12.80 10.92
C GLY A 396 23.97 13.02 9.63
N GLU A 397 25.26 12.68 9.63
CA GLU A 397 26.09 12.75 8.42
C GLU A 397 25.62 11.77 7.34
N GLN A 398 25.32 10.52 7.71
CA GLN A 398 24.81 9.50 6.78
C GLN A 398 23.45 9.91 6.19
N ALA A 399 22.55 10.45 7.01
CA ALA A 399 21.28 10.98 6.54
C ALA A 399 21.48 12.12 5.54
N GLY A 400 22.42 13.03 5.81
CA GLY A 400 22.80 14.10 4.89
C GLY A 400 23.36 13.58 3.56
N ARG A 401 24.20 12.54 3.60
CA ARG A 401 24.74 11.89 2.38
C ARG A 401 23.64 11.25 1.55
N LEU A 402 22.77 10.45 2.15
CA LEU A 402 21.65 9.80 1.43
C LEU A 402 20.67 10.84 0.87
N ARG A 403 20.38 11.92 1.60
CA ARG A 403 19.55 13.03 1.10
C ARG A 403 20.18 13.68 -0.14
N ARG A 404 21.48 13.99 -0.10
CA ARG A 404 22.20 14.56 -1.25
C ARG A 404 22.23 13.59 -2.44
N GLY A 405 22.51 12.31 -2.20
CA GLY A 405 22.47 11.28 -3.22
C GLY A 405 21.10 11.18 -3.90
N TYR A 406 20.01 11.21 -3.12
CA TYR A 406 18.65 11.24 -3.66
C TYR A 406 18.38 12.47 -4.54
N LEU A 407 18.80 13.66 -4.11
CA LEU A 407 18.61 14.91 -4.86
C LEU A 407 19.47 14.93 -6.14
N GLN A 408 20.71 14.45 -6.09
CA GLN A 408 21.64 14.42 -7.21
C GLN A 408 21.26 13.35 -8.25
N ALA A 409 20.78 12.19 -7.81
CA ALA A 409 20.24 11.14 -8.68
C ALA A 409 19.03 11.62 -9.52
N GLY A 410 18.31 12.64 -9.07
CA GLY A 410 17.22 13.27 -9.82
C GLY A 410 17.68 14.16 -10.99
N GLY A 411 18.98 14.53 -11.06
CA GLY A 411 19.53 15.44 -12.06
C GLY A 411 20.45 14.79 -13.12
N ALA A 412 21.13 13.69 -12.78
CA ALA A 412 22.13 13.05 -13.65
C ALA A 412 21.71 11.64 -14.05
N GLY A 413 21.02 11.53 -15.20
CA GLY A 413 21.11 10.45 -16.20
C GLY A 413 21.11 8.95 -15.87
N GLY A 414 21.09 8.48 -14.61
CA GLY A 414 21.51 7.10 -14.32
C GLY A 414 20.86 6.31 -13.18
N ALA A 415 19.91 6.84 -12.38
CA ALA A 415 19.33 6.06 -11.26
C ALA A 415 17.81 6.34 -11.04
N PRO A 416 17.07 5.48 -10.32
CA PRO A 416 15.72 5.05 -10.65
C PRO A 416 14.71 6.20 -10.68
N ALA A 417 14.13 6.39 -11.86
CA ALA A 417 13.29 7.53 -12.20
C ALA A 417 12.19 7.80 -11.16
N GLY A 418 12.32 8.92 -10.47
CA GLY A 418 11.22 9.52 -9.72
C GLY A 418 10.01 9.79 -10.63
N PRO A 419 8.81 10.01 -10.06
CA PRO A 419 7.58 10.25 -10.82
C PRO A 419 7.73 11.31 -11.92
N GLN A 420 8.50 12.37 -11.66
CA GLN A 420 8.81 13.42 -12.63
C GLN A 420 9.74 12.98 -13.76
N ALA A 421 10.76 12.17 -13.48
CA ALA A 421 11.64 11.62 -14.51
C ALA A 421 10.92 10.55 -15.35
N TRP A 422 10.03 9.77 -14.73
CA TRP A 422 9.14 8.87 -15.46
C TRP A 422 8.19 9.65 -16.36
N LEU A 423 7.51 10.69 -15.84
CA LEU A 423 6.57 11.50 -16.60
C LEU A 423 7.24 12.15 -17.81
N ARG A 424 8.43 12.74 -17.64
CA ARG A 424 9.20 13.32 -18.76
C ARG A 424 9.53 12.27 -19.83
N ARG A 425 9.93 11.06 -19.43
CA ARG A 425 10.20 9.94 -20.37
C ARG A 425 8.94 9.40 -21.05
N ALA A 426 7.80 9.43 -20.36
CA ALA A 426 6.52 8.98 -20.89
C ALA A 426 5.95 10.00 -21.89
N LEU A 427 6.06 11.30 -21.60
CA LEU A 427 5.62 12.37 -22.49
C LEU A 427 6.46 12.45 -23.76
N THR A 428 7.78 12.28 -23.66
CA THR A 428 8.67 12.22 -24.84
C THR A 428 8.30 11.05 -25.76
N ARG A 429 8.15 9.84 -25.21
CA ARG A 429 7.69 8.66 -25.97
C ARG A 429 6.28 8.74 -26.54
N ALA A 430 5.45 9.67 -26.09
CA ALA A 430 4.09 9.86 -26.61
C ALA A 430 4.02 10.90 -27.75
N HIS A 431 5.12 11.64 -28.00
CA HIS A 431 5.24 12.56 -29.13
C HIS A 431 6.00 11.96 -30.32
N ASP A 432 6.63 10.80 -30.12
CA ASP A 432 7.23 9.95 -31.15
C ASP A 432 6.21 8.87 -31.56
#